data_AF-A0A1A8HRR9-F1
#
_entry.id   AF-A0A1A8HRR9-F1
#
_cell.length_a   1.000
_cell.length_b   1.000
_cell.length_c   1.000
_cell.angle_alpha   90.00
_cell.angle_beta   90.00
_cell.angle_gamma   90.00
#
_symmetry.space_group_name_H-M   'P 1'
#
loop_
_entity.id
_entity.type
_entity.pdbx_description
1 polymer ?
#
loop_
_entity_poly.entity_id
_entity_poly.type
_entity_poly.pdbx_seq_one_letter_code
_entity_poly.pdbx_strand_id
1 'polypeptide(L)'
;YVEKLDLGGFVSLRDDSSRDKNLEAARLVLRMKDGEIKLTAPNLESRELWKGFLYSVIDLNVPSSLTLLPGQLQMLKEVVDKERSRRRSRNPGRAPPSPLSVPLVGEIPACFRPVSRTEAEVLLERHPDCGNMLLRPGRDGCSLAVTTRQDLNGSVFRHYRVTQRDQGGYVIDVENPIPCATLHDVIDALVERTAGTLQPFLLEEPYEENITYVSANDENGERILHTAPSSPLPKAPALPPKQDRWCSSPLSRSPALDRRVLTPSPVPASPTNPMRRLVLSPSPLTQTLNEELKKTLEKRRVSQE
;
A
#
# COMPACT_ATOMS: atom_id res chain seq x y z
N TYR A 1 -4.90 34.56 17.62
CA TYR A 1 -6.05 33.64 17.53
C TYR A 1 -6.41 33.53 16.06
N VAL A 2 -6.36 32.34 15.45
CA VAL A 2 -6.77 32.14 14.05
C VAL A 2 -8.09 31.41 14.08
N GLU A 3 -9.15 32.09 13.66
CA GLU A 3 -10.48 31.50 13.54
C GLU A 3 -10.47 30.47 12.40
N LYS A 4 -11.05 29.29 12.64
CA LYS A 4 -11.14 28.22 11.66
C LYS A 4 -12.59 28.08 11.22
N LEU A 5 -12.81 28.10 9.91
CA LEU A 5 -14.14 27.91 9.32
C LEU A 5 -14.25 26.50 8.71
N ASP A 6 -15.29 25.77 9.08
CA ASP A 6 -15.63 24.49 8.43
C ASP A 6 -16.48 24.73 7.19
N LEU A 7 -16.07 24.16 6.06
CA LEU A 7 -16.73 24.31 4.76
C LEU A 7 -17.69 23.16 4.43
N GLY A 8 -17.91 22.20 5.35
CA GLY A 8 -18.80 21.05 5.13
C GLY A 8 -20.28 21.41 4.81
N GLY A 9 -20.71 22.61 5.18
CA GLY A 9 -22.03 23.17 4.91
C GLY A 9 -22.11 24.13 3.72
N PHE A 10 -21.13 24.16 2.82
CA PHE A 10 -21.12 25.10 1.70
C PHE A 10 -22.35 24.96 0.78
N VAL A 11 -22.91 26.10 0.37
CA VAL A 11 -24.05 26.20 -0.57
C VAL A 11 -23.68 26.98 -1.82
N SER A 12 -23.19 28.22 -1.67
CA SER A 12 -22.81 29.06 -2.81
C SER A 12 -21.88 30.19 -2.40
N LEU A 13 -21.07 30.65 -3.34
CA LEU A 13 -20.23 31.85 -3.18
C LEU A 13 -20.73 32.95 -4.11
N ARG A 14 -20.99 34.15 -3.58
CA ARG A 14 -21.45 35.32 -4.33
C ARG A 14 -20.50 36.49 -4.14
N ASP A 15 -20.38 37.32 -5.17
CA ASP A 15 -19.65 38.59 -5.06
C ASP A 15 -20.61 39.66 -4.52
N ASP A 16 -20.20 40.39 -3.47
CA ASP A 16 -20.94 41.57 -2.99
C ASP A 16 -20.38 42.81 -3.69
N SER A 17 -21.14 43.33 -4.65
CA SER A 17 -20.78 44.51 -5.44
C SER A 17 -21.29 45.81 -4.82
N SER A 18 -21.70 45.81 -3.54
CA SER A 18 -22.07 47.04 -2.84
C SER A 18 -20.94 48.06 -2.93
N ARG A 19 -21.20 49.22 -3.56
CA ARG A 19 -20.22 50.30 -3.67
C ARG A 19 -20.02 50.95 -2.30
N ASP A 20 -19.03 50.48 -1.56
CA ASP A 20 -18.55 51.21 -0.40
C ASP A 20 -17.52 52.27 -0.82
N LYS A 21 -17.35 53.33 -0.03
CA LYS A 21 -16.49 54.49 -0.35
C LYS A 21 -14.99 54.16 -0.37
N ASN A 22 -14.63 52.91 -0.09
CA ASN A 22 -13.27 52.40 -0.07
C ASN A 22 -13.06 51.54 -1.33
N LEU A 23 -12.39 52.10 -2.34
CA LEU A 23 -12.23 51.54 -3.69
C LEU A 23 -11.49 50.18 -3.74
N GLU A 24 -10.88 49.75 -2.63
CA GLU A 24 -9.99 48.59 -2.59
C GLU A 24 -10.59 47.34 -1.93
N ALA A 25 -11.62 47.48 -1.08
CA ALA A 25 -12.15 46.35 -0.31
C ALA A 25 -13.06 45.45 -1.15
N ALA A 26 -12.55 44.29 -1.57
CA ALA A 26 -13.26 43.34 -2.41
C ALA A 26 -14.01 42.31 -1.55
N ARG A 27 -15.35 42.43 -1.49
CA ARG A 27 -16.20 41.62 -0.60
C ARG A 27 -16.75 40.38 -1.30
N LEU A 28 -16.82 39.28 -0.56
CA LEU A 28 -17.35 38.00 -1.00
C LEU A 28 -18.27 37.41 0.08
N VAL A 29 -19.34 36.78 -0.36
CA VAL A 29 -20.43 36.30 0.46
C VAL A 29 -20.49 34.78 0.34
N LEU A 30 -20.10 34.12 1.41
CA LEU A 30 -20.10 32.67 1.54
C LEU A 30 -21.41 32.21 2.18
N ARG A 31 -22.28 31.59 1.37
CA ARG A 31 -23.52 31.01 1.87
C ARG A 31 -23.28 29.58 2.32
N MET A 32 -23.57 29.34 3.58
CA MET A 32 -23.52 28.05 4.25
C MET A 32 -24.95 27.59 4.60
N LYS A 33 -25.10 26.33 5.02
CA LYS A 33 -26.38 25.81 5.56
C LYS A 33 -26.84 26.57 6.80
N ASP A 34 -25.89 26.98 7.63
CA ASP A 34 -26.14 27.60 8.94
C ASP A 34 -26.25 29.13 8.88
N GLY A 35 -26.04 29.74 7.70
CA GLY A 35 -26.12 31.19 7.52
C GLY A 35 -25.23 31.73 6.40
N GLU A 36 -25.07 33.05 6.39
CA GLU A 36 -24.29 33.77 5.39
C GLU A 36 -23.09 34.46 6.05
N ILE A 37 -21.88 34.22 5.53
CA ILE A 37 -20.63 34.77 6.04
C ILE A 37 -20.09 35.79 5.04
N LYS A 38 -19.81 37.00 5.51
CA LYS A 38 -19.22 38.07 4.70
C LYS A 38 -17.73 38.12 4.92
N LEU A 39 -16.97 37.88 3.86
CA LEU A 39 -15.52 37.88 3.83
C LEU A 39 -15.06 39.13 3.06
N THR A 40 -14.05 39.82 3.59
CA THR A 40 -13.50 41.04 2.98
C THR A 40 -12.05 40.79 2.62
N ALA A 41 -11.72 40.92 1.34
CA ALA A 41 -10.35 40.85 0.84
C ALA A 41 -9.77 42.26 0.63
N PRO A 42 -8.44 42.43 0.73
CA PRO A 42 -7.79 43.73 0.61
C PRO A 42 -7.78 44.30 -0.82
N ASN A 43 -7.99 43.46 -1.85
CA ASN A 43 -8.08 43.85 -3.25
C ASN A 43 -8.77 42.77 -4.10
N LEU A 44 -9.07 43.10 -5.36
CA LEU A 44 -9.77 42.21 -6.30
C LEU A 44 -8.99 40.91 -6.58
N GLU A 45 -7.68 40.99 -6.75
CA GLU A 45 -6.84 39.81 -7.01
C GLU A 45 -6.90 38.83 -5.84
N SER A 46 -6.76 39.34 -4.60
CA SER A 46 -6.88 38.55 -3.39
C SER A 46 -8.26 37.91 -3.30
N ARG A 47 -9.33 38.62 -3.68
CA ARG A 47 -10.68 38.05 -3.74
C ARG A 47 -10.75 36.86 -4.70
N GLU A 48 -10.25 37.01 -5.93
CA GLU A 48 -10.24 35.92 -6.91
C GLU A 48 -9.42 34.72 -6.40
N LEU A 49 -8.29 34.99 -5.75
CA LEU A 49 -7.45 33.94 -5.16
C LEU A 49 -8.18 33.22 -4.00
N TRP A 50 -8.85 33.96 -3.11
CA TRP A 50 -9.68 33.38 -2.04
C TRP A 50 -10.82 32.53 -2.60
N LYS A 51 -11.47 32.97 -3.67
CA LYS A 51 -12.47 32.13 -4.38
C LYS A 51 -11.84 30.83 -4.88
N GLY A 52 -10.64 30.92 -5.47
CA GLY A 52 -9.86 29.77 -5.90
C GLY A 52 -9.63 28.77 -4.76
N PHE A 53 -9.13 29.22 -3.61
CA PHE A 53 -8.88 28.36 -2.46
C PHE A 53 -10.15 27.70 -1.93
N LEU A 54 -11.24 28.46 -1.78
CA LEU A 54 -12.51 27.93 -1.29
C LEU A 54 -13.00 26.80 -2.22
N TYR A 55 -13.13 27.06 -3.52
CA TYR A 55 -13.56 26.05 -4.47
C TYR A 55 -12.59 24.86 -4.53
N SER A 56 -11.28 25.08 -4.43
CA SER A 56 -10.31 24.01 -4.40
C SER A 56 -10.43 23.08 -3.20
N VAL A 57 -10.72 23.62 -2.02
CA VAL A 57 -10.94 22.80 -0.82
C VAL A 57 -12.31 22.12 -0.85
N ILE A 58 -13.35 22.80 -1.37
CA ILE A 58 -14.73 22.29 -1.43
C ILE A 58 -14.84 21.17 -2.48
N ASP A 59 -14.48 21.48 -3.73
CA ASP A 59 -14.67 20.61 -4.90
C ASP A 59 -13.49 19.67 -5.16
N LEU A 60 -12.39 19.79 -4.42
CA LEU A 60 -11.14 19.02 -4.62
C LEU A 60 -10.57 19.13 -6.05
N ASN A 61 -10.75 20.31 -6.68
CA ASN A 61 -10.31 20.60 -8.03
C ASN A 61 -9.88 22.07 -8.18
N VAL A 62 -9.02 22.37 -9.14
CA VAL A 62 -8.59 23.75 -9.42
C VAL A 62 -9.58 24.38 -10.40
N PRO A 63 -10.27 25.49 -10.04
CA PRO A 63 -11.21 26.15 -10.93
C PRO A 63 -10.50 26.73 -12.15
N SER A 64 -10.99 26.40 -13.35
CA SER A 64 -10.48 26.95 -14.62
C SER A 64 -11.15 28.28 -15.03
N SER A 65 -12.24 28.66 -14.36
CA SER A 65 -13.02 29.86 -14.66
C SER A 65 -12.48 31.14 -14.02
N LEU A 66 -11.45 31.04 -13.17
CA LEU A 66 -10.87 32.19 -12.46
C LEU A 66 -9.65 32.72 -13.22
N THR A 67 -9.52 34.05 -13.25
CA THR A 67 -8.41 34.76 -13.90
C THR A 67 -7.19 34.81 -12.98
N LEU A 68 -6.58 33.65 -12.75
CA LEU A 68 -5.43 33.50 -11.86
C LEU A 68 -4.13 33.35 -12.66
N LEU A 69 -3.03 33.83 -12.08
CA LEU A 69 -1.70 33.69 -12.67
C LEU A 69 -1.22 32.22 -12.61
N PRO A 70 -0.31 31.78 -13.51
CA PRO A 70 0.17 30.40 -13.53
C PRO A 70 0.72 29.91 -12.18
N GLY A 71 1.43 30.76 -11.44
CA GLY A 71 1.93 30.45 -10.10
C GLY A 71 0.83 30.25 -9.06
N GLN A 72 -0.27 31.01 -9.15
CA GLN A 72 -1.43 30.87 -8.28
C GLN A 72 -2.19 29.57 -8.57
N LEU A 73 -2.31 29.18 -9.85
CA LEU A 73 -2.88 27.86 -10.22
C LEU A 73 -2.03 26.72 -9.65
N GLN A 74 -0.70 26.83 -9.73
CA GLN A 74 0.18 25.80 -9.18
C GLN A 74 0.02 25.67 -7.66
N MET A 75 -0.08 26.78 -6.95
CA MET A 75 -0.36 26.81 -5.51
C MET A 75 -1.70 26.14 -5.15
N LEU A 76 -2.75 26.38 -5.94
CA LEU A 76 -4.05 25.73 -5.74
C LEU A 76 -3.97 24.22 -5.96
N LYS A 77 -3.20 23.74 -6.94
CA LYS A 77 -2.97 22.29 -7.13
C LYS A 77 -2.35 21.66 -5.88
N GLU A 78 -1.33 22.29 -5.32
CA GLU A 78 -0.70 21.82 -4.08
C GLU A 78 -1.67 21.79 -2.90
N VAL A 79 -2.56 22.78 -2.80
CA VAL A 79 -3.61 22.79 -1.77
C VAL A 79 -4.62 21.66 -1.99
N VAL A 80 -5.04 21.39 -3.23
CA VAL A 80 -5.90 20.25 -3.54
C VAL A 80 -5.23 18.94 -3.14
N ASP A 81 -3.94 18.77 -3.44
CA ASP A 81 -3.20 17.55 -3.10
C ASP A 81 -3.02 17.39 -1.58
N LYS A 82 -2.72 18.47 -0.88
CA LYS A 82 -2.69 18.49 0.59
C LYS A 82 -4.06 18.16 1.18
N GLU A 83 -5.13 18.74 0.67
CA GLU A 83 -6.49 18.50 1.16
C GLU A 83 -6.95 17.05 0.85
N ARG A 84 -6.61 16.50 -0.31
CA ARG A 84 -6.83 15.08 -0.65
C ARG A 84 -6.09 14.17 0.32
N SER A 85 -4.84 14.49 0.63
CA SER A 85 -4.01 13.75 1.58
C SER A 85 -4.56 13.83 3.00
N ARG A 86 -5.01 15.00 3.44
CA ARG A 86 -5.67 15.20 4.74
C ARG A 86 -6.98 14.43 4.85
N ARG A 87 -7.82 14.45 3.82
CA ARG A 87 -9.06 13.65 3.78
C ARG A 87 -8.78 12.15 3.80
N ARG A 88 -7.72 11.70 3.13
CA ARG A 88 -7.24 10.31 3.17
C ARG A 88 -6.76 9.91 4.57
N SER A 89 -6.02 10.77 5.25
CA SER A 89 -5.56 10.52 6.63
C SER A 89 -6.72 10.50 7.63
N ARG A 90 -7.74 11.35 7.44
CA ARG A 90 -8.94 11.38 8.30
C ARG A 90 -9.87 10.19 8.06
N ASN A 91 -9.88 9.62 6.85
CA ASN A 91 -10.61 8.42 6.47
C ASN A 91 -9.61 7.34 6.00
N PRO A 92 -8.97 6.59 6.92
CA PRO A 92 -7.92 5.62 6.58
C PRO A 92 -8.38 4.49 5.64
N GLY A 93 -9.68 4.38 5.34
CA GLY A 93 -10.24 3.39 4.42
C GLY A 93 -10.04 3.66 2.91
N ARG A 94 -9.34 4.72 2.49
CA ARG A 94 -9.11 4.99 1.05
C ARG A 94 -7.65 5.12 0.67
N ALA A 95 -6.96 3.99 0.60
CA ALA A 95 -5.72 3.82 -0.15
C ALA A 95 -5.84 4.40 -1.58
N PRO A 96 -4.72 4.75 -2.26
CA PRO A 96 -4.76 5.00 -3.70
C PRO A 96 -5.49 3.84 -4.40
N PRO A 97 -6.25 4.08 -5.49
CA PRO A 97 -6.90 3.00 -6.21
C PRO A 97 -5.82 2.14 -6.87
N SER A 98 -5.27 1.19 -6.12
CA SER A 98 -4.72 0.00 -6.75
C SER A 98 -5.90 -0.64 -7.49
N PRO A 99 -5.71 -1.15 -8.71
CA PRO A 99 -6.78 -1.76 -9.51
C PRO A 99 -7.43 -2.98 -8.84
N LEU A 100 -6.92 -3.39 -7.67
CA LEU A 100 -7.38 -4.49 -6.84
C LEU A 100 -8.02 -4.01 -5.51
N SER A 101 -8.13 -2.70 -5.24
CA SER A 101 -8.71 -2.21 -3.98
C SER A 101 -10.22 -1.98 -4.15
N VAL A 102 -11.03 -2.97 -3.77
CA VAL A 102 -12.48 -2.79 -3.62
C VAL A 102 -12.74 -2.05 -2.31
N PRO A 103 -13.62 -1.03 -2.26
CA PRO A 103 -14.05 -0.42 -1.00
C PRO A 103 -14.85 -1.45 -0.19
N LEU A 104 -14.17 -2.21 0.67
CA LEU A 104 -14.83 -3.16 1.55
C LEU A 104 -15.46 -2.39 2.72
N VAL A 105 -16.77 -2.56 2.91
CA VAL A 105 -17.50 -2.00 4.05
C VAL A 105 -17.66 -3.11 5.07
N GLY A 106 -16.93 -3.02 6.20
CA GLY A 106 -16.98 -4.00 7.29
C GLY A 106 -15.62 -4.63 7.62
N GLU A 107 -15.61 -5.53 8.61
CA GLU A 107 -14.43 -6.29 8.98
C GLU A 107 -14.05 -7.27 7.85
N ILE A 108 -12.76 -7.29 7.48
CA ILE A 108 -12.24 -8.09 6.38
C ILE A 108 -11.86 -9.47 6.93
N PRO A 109 -12.33 -10.59 6.34
CA PRO A 109 -11.98 -11.93 6.79
C PRO A 109 -10.50 -12.23 6.55
N ALA A 110 -9.88 -13.02 7.44
CA ALA A 110 -8.45 -13.34 7.38
C ALA A 110 -8.00 -14.08 6.09
N CYS A 111 -8.94 -14.71 5.38
CA CYS A 111 -8.70 -15.34 4.08
C CYS A 111 -8.83 -14.38 2.89
N PHE A 112 -8.99 -13.08 3.12
CA PHE A 112 -8.91 -12.06 2.08
C PHE A 112 -7.47 -11.84 1.63
N ARG A 113 -7.24 -11.90 0.32
CA ARG A 113 -5.95 -11.60 -0.30
C ARG A 113 -6.14 -10.61 -1.46
N PRO A 114 -5.41 -9.49 -1.50
CA PRO A 114 -5.50 -8.49 -2.56
C PRO A 114 -4.76 -8.96 -3.83
N VAL A 115 -5.20 -10.09 -4.39
CA VAL A 115 -4.54 -10.78 -5.51
C VAL A 115 -5.49 -10.92 -6.71
N SER A 116 -4.92 -11.09 -7.89
CA SER A 116 -5.66 -11.39 -9.12
C SER A 116 -6.20 -12.83 -9.13
N ARG A 117 -7.00 -13.15 -10.16
CA ARG A 117 -7.54 -14.51 -10.37
C ARG A 117 -6.43 -15.56 -10.46
N THR A 118 -5.43 -15.31 -11.30
CA THR A 118 -4.34 -16.25 -11.56
C THR A 118 -3.43 -16.40 -10.35
N GLU A 119 -3.14 -15.31 -9.64
CA GLU A 119 -2.34 -15.36 -8.41
C GLU A 119 -3.05 -16.16 -7.30
N ALA A 120 -4.37 -16.04 -7.19
CA ALA A 120 -5.15 -16.83 -6.25
C ALA A 120 -5.12 -18.33 -6.55
N GLU A 121 -5.20 -18.73 -7.82
CA GLU A 121 -5.04 -20.14 -8.22
C GLU A 121 -3.66 -20.66 -7.81
N VAL A 122 -2.61 -19.89 -8.10
CA VAL A 122 -1.23 -20.23 -7.74
C VAL A 122 -1.04 -20.32 -6.22
N LEU A 123 -1.64 -19.44 -5.42
CA LEU A 123 -1.54 -19.49 -3.95
C LEU A 123 -2.15 -20.76 -3.38
N LEU A 124 -3.35 -21.12 -3.82
CA LEU A 124 -4.03 -22.34 -3.38
C LEU A 124 -3.33 -23.61 -3.87
N GLU A 125 -2.65 -23.55 -5.02
CA GLU A 125 -1.86 -24.67 -5.54
C GLU A 125 -0.54 -24.86 -4.77
N ARG A 126 0.14 -23.76 -4.43
CA ARG A 126 1.44 -23.79 -3.74
C ARG A 126 1.33 -24.17 -2.26
N HIS A 127 0.22 -23.82 -1.63
CA HIS A 127 0.04 -23.98 -0.18
C HIS A 127 -1.27 -24.72 0.14
N PRO A 128 -1.39 -26.02 -0.22
CA PRO A 128 -2.60 -26.80 0.04
C PRO A 128 -2.88 -26.99 1.54
N ASP A 129 -1.85 -26.93 2.39
CA ASP A 129 -1.96 -27.09 3.85
C ASP A 129 -2.55 -25.85 4.54
N CYS A 130 -2.56 -24.71 3.85
CA CYS A 130 -3.05 -23.44 4.40
C CYS A 130 -4.55 -23.23 4.18
N GLY A 131 -5.27 -24.23 3.66
CA GLY A 131 -6.68 -24.12 3.26
C GLY A 131 -6.84 -24.02 1.74
N ASN A 132 -8.08 -24.14 1.27
CA ASN A 132 -8.39 -24.33 -0.15
C ASN A 132 -9.42 -23.33 -0.69
N MET A 133 -9.67 -22.23 0.03
CA MET A 133 -10.59 -21.16 -0.36
C MET A 133 -10.08 -19.79 0.10
N LEU A 134 -10.02 -18.81 -0.80
CA LEU A 134 -9.65 -17.44 -0.45
C LEU A 134 -10.59 -16.41 -1.09
N LEU A 135 -10.77 -15.28 -0.41
CA LEU A 135 -11.52 -14.13 -0.91
C LEU A 135 -10.55 -13.16 -1.59
N ARG A 136 -10.94 -12.61 -2.74
CA ARG A 136 -10.13 -11.64 -3.47
C ARG A 136 -10.98 -10.58 -4.17
N PRO A 137 -10.36 -9.46 -4.58
CA PRO A 137 -10.96 -8.51 -5.50
C PRO A 137 -11.42 -9.16 -6.81
N GLY A 138 -12.60 -8.76 -7.29
CA GLY A 138 -13.10 -9.10 -8.62
C GLY A 138 -12.39 -8.28 -9.71
N ARG A 139 -12.52 -8.72 -10.97
CA ARG A 139 -11.90 -8.03 -12.12
C ARG A 139 -12.53 -6.66 -12.40
N ASP A 140 -13.78 -6.48 -11.99
CA ASP A 140 -14.58 -5.30 -12.31
C ASP A 140 -14.35 -4.12 -11.34
N GLY A 141 -13.41 -4.28 -10.38
CA GLY A 141 -13.07 -3.26 -9.38
C GLY A 141 -14.15 -2.93 -8.35
N CYS A 142 -15.39 -3.38 -8.57
CA CYS A 142 -16.54 -3.16 -7.70
C CYS A 142 -17.11 -4.46 -7.10
N SER A 143 -16.73 -5.61 -7.67
CA SER A 143 -17.16 -6.94 -7.21
C SER A 143 -16.04 -7.63 -6.45
N LEU A 144 -16.40 -8.60 -5.61
CA LEU A 144 -15.48 -9.53 -4.96
C LEU A 144 -15.60 -10.90 -5.63
N ALA A 145 -14.63 -11.77 -5.40
CA ALA A 145 -14.67 -13.14 -5.86
C ALA A 145 -14.06 -14.09 -4.82
N VAL A 146 -14.67 -15.24 -4.63
CA VAL A 146 -14.11 -16.35 -3.85
C VAL A 146 -13.51 -17.35 -4.81
N THR A 147 -12.20 -17.60 -4.70
CA THR A 147 -11.53 -18.67 -5.44
C THR A 147 -11.41 -19.90 -4.54
N THR A 148 -11.79 -21.08 -5.05
CA THR A 148 -11.68 -22.36 -4.35
C THR A 148 -10.89 -23.36 -5.18
N ARG A 149 -10.14 -24.24 -4.51
CA ARG A 149 -9.45 -25.40 -5.09
C ARG A 149 -10.02 -26.69 -4.50
N GLN A 150 -10.40 -27.64 -5.33
CA GLN A 150 -10.85 -28.96 -4.89
C GLN A 150 -10.15 -30.06 -5.70
N ASP A 151 -9.75 -31.13 -5.02
CA ASP A 151 -9.03 -32.25 -5.65
C ASP A 151 -10.01 -33.36 -6.04
N LEU A 152 -10.80 -33.11 -7.10
CA LEU A 152 -11.75 -34.05 -7.68
C LEU A 152 -11.19 -34.60 -9.01
N ASN A 153 -10.54 -35.77 -8.97
CA ASN A 153 -9.85 -36.39 -10.12
C ASN A 153 -8.75 -35.49 -10.75
N GLY A 154 -8.21 -34.57 -9.96
CA GLY A 154 -7.29 -33.51 -10.36
C GLY A 154 -7.63 -32.22 -9.62
N SER A 155 -6.76 -31.22 -9.70
CA SER A 155 -7.01 -29.92 -9.05
C SER A 155 -7.96 -29.08 -9.90
N VAL A 156 -9.17 -28.88 -9.39
CA VAL A 156 -10.23 -28.09 -10.03
C VAL A 156 -10.37 -26.76 -9.30
N PHE A 157 -10.26 -25.66 -10.03
CA PHE A 157 -10.47 -24.32 -9.52
C PHE A 157 -11.86 -23.82 -9.88
N ARG A 158 -12.54 -23.19 -8.93
CA ARG A 158 -13.81 -22.48 -9.15
C ARG A 158 -13.72 -21.06 -8.61
N HIS A 159 -14.43 -20.14 -9.26
CA HIS A 159 -14.50 -18.76 -8.83
C HIS A 159 -15.95 -18.34 -8.72
N TYR A 160 -16.37 -17.99 -7.52
CA TYR A 160 -17.70 -17.51 -7.22
C TYR A 160 -17.68 -16.00 -7.15
N ARG A 161 -18.57 -15.34 -7.88
CA ARG A 161 -18.69 -13.88 -7.84
C ARG A 161 -19.48 -13.49 -6.59
N VAL A 162 -19.02 -12.45 -5.92
CA VAL A 162 -19.66 -11.89 -4.72
C VAL A 162 -19.96 -10.42 -4.99
N THR A 163 -21.24 -10.08 -4.94
CA THR A 163 -21.72 -8.72 -5.20
C THR A 163 -22.18 -8.06 -3.92
N GLN A 164 -21.88 -6.76 -3.77
CA GLN A 164 -22.40 -5.96 -2.66
C GLN A 164 -23.81 -5.46 -3.00
N ARG A 165 -24.74 -5.53 -2.05
CA ARG A 165 -26.10 -5.01 -2.22
C ARG A 165 -26.18 -3.52 -1.88
N ASP A 166 -27.11 -2.83 -2.54
CA ASP A 166 -27.42 -1.41 -2.30
C ASP A 166 -27.91 -1.13 -0.86
N GLN A 167 -28.61 -2.09 -0.24
CA GLN A 167 -29.13 -1.99 1.12
C GLN A 167 -28.12 -2.43 2.20
N GLY A 168 -26.87 -2.70 1.81
CA GLY A 168 -25.86 -3.33 2.67
C GLY A 168 -25.91 -4.86 2.59
N GLY A 169 -24.75 -5.49 2.84
CA GLY A 169 -24.57 -6.94 2.72
C GLY A 169 -24.06 -7.41 1.35
N TYR A 170 -23.93 -8.72 1.22
CA TYR A 170 -23.29 -9.41 0.11
C TYR A 170 -24.16 -10.53 -0.46
N VAL A 171 -23.96 -10.88 -1.73
CA VAL A 171 -24.61 -12.04 -2.36
C VAL A 171 -23.58 -12.85 -3.09
N ILE A 172 -23.63 -14.15 -2.89
CA ILE A 172 -22.86 -15.11 -3.68
C ILE A 172 -23.67 -15.48 -4.92
N ASP A 173 -23.13 -15.15 -6.09
CA ASP A 173 -23.73 -15.42 -7.40
C ASP A 173 -23.53 -16.91 -7.76
N VAL A 174 -24.42 -17.76 -7.25
CA VAL A 174 -24.53 -19.20 -7.56
C VAL A 174 -25.96 -19.51 -8.04
N GLU A 175 -26.22 -20.74 -8.48
CA GLU A 175 -27.54 -21.17 -8.98
C GLU A 175 -28.69 -20.81 -8.03
N ASN A 176 -28.45 -20.94 -6.72
CA ASN A 176 -29.34 -20.44 -5.67
C ASN A 176 -28.65 -19.31 -4.90
N PRO A 177 -28.89 -18.04 -5.24
CA PRO A 177 -28.17 -16.90 -4.67
C PRO A 177 -28.21 -16.91 -3.14
N ILE A 178 -27.04 -16.77 -2.51
CA ILE A 178 -26.91 -16.83 -1.05
C ILE A 178 -26.74 -15.39 -0.53
N PRO A 179 -27.76 -14.80 0.11
CA PRO A 179 -27.61 -13.51 0.79
C PRO A 179 -26.81 -13.66 2.08
N CYS A 180 -25.86 -12.75 2.29
CA CYS A 180 -24.96 -12.71 3.44
C CYS A 180 -24.97 -11.28 4.00
N ALA A 181 -24.93 -11.11 5.33
CA ALA A 181 -24.88 -9.77 5.91
C ALA A 181 -23.45 -9.20 5.91
N THR A 182 -22.46 -10.07 6.14
CA THR A 182 -21.04 -9.71 6.19
C THR A 182 -20.19 -10.58 5.25
N LEU A 183 -18.92 -10.20 5.07
CA LEU A 183 -17.95 -11.03 4.35
C LEU A 183 -17.55 -12.29 5.11
N HIS A 184 -17.64 -12.27 6.44
CA HIS A 184 -17.44 -13.47 7.24
C HIS A 184 -18.54 -14.48 6.95
N ASP A 185 -19.80 -14.03 6.91
CA ASP A 185 -20.94 -14.88 6.56
C ASP A 185 -20.82 -15.48 5.16
N VAL A 186 -20.19 -14.78 4.20
CA VAL A 186 -19.92 -15.33 2.86
C VAL A 186 -19.01 -16.55 2.94
N ILE A 187 -17.97 -16.47 3.78
CA ILE A 187 -17.02 -17.56 4.01
C ILE A 187 -17.71 -18.70 4.77
N ASP A 188 -18.39 -18.37 5.86
CA ASP A 188 -19.08 -19.35 6.71
C ASP A 188 -20.17 -20.08 5.94
N ALA A 189 -20.95 -19.38 5.11
CA ALA A 189 -21.96 -19.99 4.25
C ALA A 189 -21.35 -21.01 3.27
N LEU A 190 -20.17 -20.74 2.70
CA LEU A 190 -19.50 -21.68 1.82
C LEU A 190 -18.92 -22.88 2.57
N VAL A 191 -18.38 -22.68 3.78
CA VAL A 191 -17.89 -23.75 4.65
C VAL A 191 -19.06 -24.66 5.05
N GLU A 192 -20.16 -24.09 5.52
CA GLU A 192 -21.35 -24.82 5.96
C GLU A 192 -22.00 -25.59 4.80
N ARG A 193 -22.18 -24.94 3.65
CA ARG A 193 -22.78 -25.57 2.45
C ARG A 193 -21.96 -26.73 1.90
N THR A 194 -20.65 -26.71 2.11
CA THR A 194 -19.74 -27.77 1.67
C THR A 194 -19.35 -28.74 2.79
N ALA A 195 -20.05 -28.68 3.94
CA ALA A 195 -19.81 -29.52 5.10
C ALA A 195 -18.33 -29.53 5.55
N GLY A 196 -17.66 -28.38 5.46
CA GLY A 196 -16.25 -28.23 5.84
C GLY A 196 -15.24 -28.67 4.79
N THR A 197 -15.67 -29.07 3.59
CA THR A 197 -14.76 -29.41 2.48
C THR A 197 -13.97 -28.18 2.02
N LEU A 198 -14.60 -27.01 2.05
CA LEU A 198 -13.92 -25.73 1.84
C LEU A 198 -13.44 -25.19 3.19
N GLN A 199 -12.17 -24.78 3.24
CA GLN A 199 -11.50 -24.21 4.39
C GLN A 199 -10.85 -22.88 4.01
N PRO A 200 -11.02 -21.84 4.83
CA PRO A 200 -10.45 -20.52 4.57
C PRO A 200 -8.92 -20.60 4.52
N PHE A 201 -8.36 -19.93 3.52
CA PHE A 201 -6.92 -19.88 3.28
C PHE A 201 -6.25 -18.92 4.26
N LEU A 202 -5.40 -19.45 5.13
CA LEU A 202 -4.66 -18.72 6.14
C LEU A 202 -3.16 -18.94 5.92
N LEU A 203 -2.54 -18.00 5.20
CA LEU A 203 -1.10 -17.96 5.03
C LEU A 203 -0.49 -17.04 6.09
N GLU A 204 0.26 -17.62 7.02
CA GLU A 204 1.05 -16.86 7.97
C GLU A 204 2.26 -16.30 7.23
N GLU A 205 2.24 -14.99 6.95
CA GLU A 205 3.35 -14.31 6.31
C GLU A 205 4.51 -14.17 7.32
N PRO A 206 5.77 -14.35 6.90
CA PRO A 206 6.91 -14.15 7.78
C PRO A 206 6.87 -12.73 8.36
N TYR A 207 6.96 -12.63 9.68
CA TYR A 207 6.87 -11.38 10.47
C TYR A 207 7.69 -10.22 9.87
N GLU A 208 8.80 -10.52 9.21
CA GLU A 208 9.73 -9.56 8.60
C GLU A 208 9.11 -8.71 7.46
N GLU A 209 8.11 -9.21 6.72
CA GLU A 209 7.48 -8.48 5.60
C GLU A 209 6.52 -7.37 6.08
N ASN A 210 6.08 -7.45 7.34
CA ASN A 210 5.04 -6.61 7.92
C ASN A 210 5.55 -5.61 8.98
N ILE A 211 6.86 -5.55 9.23
CA ILE A 211 7.45 -4.54 10.12
C ILE A 211 7.63 -3.23 9.35
N THR A 212 6.73 -2.26 9.58
CA THR A 212 6.93 -0.88 9.17
C THR A 212 7.45 -0.04 10.33
N TYR A 213 8.51 0.73 10.12
CA TYR A 213 9.01 1.70 11.10
C TYR A 213 9.02 3.10 10.51
N VAL A 214 8.79 4.10 11.37
CA VAL A 214 8.78 5.50 10.98
C VAL A 214 10.15 6.08 11.29
N SER A 215 10.87 6.54 10.27
CA SER A 215 12.01 7.43 10.48
C SER A 215 11.51 8.87 10.41
N ALA A 216 11.91 9.69 11.38
CA ALA A 216 11.73 11.13 11.29
C ALA A 216 13.09 11.72 10.93
N ASN A 217 13.13 12.55 9.89
CA ASN A 217 14.32 13.34 9.62
C ASN A 217 14.24 14.62 10.48
N ASP A 218 15.12 14.69 11.48
CA ASP A 218 15.15 15.81 12.46
C ASP A 218 15.47 17.16 11.80
N GLU A 219 16.02 17.17 10.58
CA GLU A 219 16.37 18.38 9.83
C GLU A 219 15.18 18.98 9.07
N ASN A 220 14.27 18.16 8.52
CA ASN A 220 13.16 18.62 7.68
C ASN A 220 11.77 18.35 8.28
N GLY A 221 11.68 17.61 9.39
CA GLY A 221 10.43 17.24 10.06
C GLY A 221 9.56 16.24 9.28
N GLU A 222 10.06 15.71 8.15
CA GLU A 222 9.37 14.71 7.34
C GLU A 222 9.47 13.34 8.02
N ARG A 223 8.34 12.64 8.07
CA ARG A 223 8.23 11.28 8.58
C ARG A 223 8.11 10.33 7.41
N ILE A 224 9.14 9.52 7.20
CA ILE A 224 9.17 8.52 6.13
C ILE A 224 8.82 7.17 6.74
N LEU A 225 7.79 6.53 6.19
CA LEU A 225 7.44 5.16 6.55
C LEU A 225 8.35 4.22 5.75
N HIS A 226 9.19 3.47 6.46
CA HIS A 226 10.04 2.43 5.87
C HIS A 226 9.42 1.07 6.10
N THR A 227 9.30 0.27 5.05
CA THR A 227 9.15 -1.17 5.16
C THR A 227 10.52 -1.78 5.45
N ALA A 228 10.60 -2.75 6.37
CA ALA A 228 11.85 -3.43 6.66
C ALA A 228 12.49 -3.96 5.36
N PRO A 229 13.81 -3.75 5.14
CA PRO A 229 14.48 -4.32 3.98
C PRO A 229 14.38 -5.83 4.06
N SER A 230 13.82 -6.50 3.04
CA SER A 230 13.95 -7.94 2.97
C SER A 230 15.43 -8.24 2.76
N SER A 231 16.03 -8.94 3.73
CA SER A 231 17.35 -9.52 3.52
C SER A 231 17.21 -10.46 2.32
N PRO A 232 18.02 -10.33 1.25
CA PRO A 232 18.09 -11.41 0.28
C PRO A 232 18.60 -12.63 1.04
N LEU A 233 17.72 -13.62 1.23
CA LEU A 233 18.13 -14.92 1.77
C LEU A 233 19.37 -15.36 0.98
N PRO A 234 20.46 -15.78 1.62
CA PRO A 234 21.54 -16.43 0.90
C PRO A 234 20.91 -17.64 0.20
N LYS A 235 21.05 -17.72 -1.13
CA LYS A 235 20.75 -18.95 -1.88
C LYS A 235 21.35 -20.10 -1.07
N ALA A 236 20.51 -21.05 -0.67
CA ALA A 236 20.96 -22.26 0.00
C ALA A 236 22.17 -22.83 -0.77
N PRO A 237 23.27 -23.22 -0.11
CA PRO A 237 24.44 -23.72 -0.82
C PRO A 237 24.01 -24.91 -1.67
N ALA A 238 24.28 -24.84 -2.96
CA ALA A 238 24.06 -25.96 -3.86
C ALA A 238 24.82 -27.18 -3.31
N LEU A 239 24.09 -28.24 -2.98
CA LEU A 239 24.68 -29.54 -2.66
C LEU A 239 25.56 -29.97 -3.85
N PRO A 240 26.78 -30.49 -3.60
CA PRO A 240 27.68 -30.88 -4.67
C PRO A 240 27.04 -32.01 -5.52
N PRO A 241 27.22 -32.00 -6.85
CA PRO A 241 26.65 -33.00 -7.72
C PRO A 241 27.25 -34.38 -7.41
N LYS A 242 26.39 -35.33 -7.04
CA LYS A 242 26.73 -36.75 -7.00
C LYS A 242 27.08 -37.20 -8.41
N GLN A 243 28.32 -37.67 -8.60
CA GLN A 243 28.73 -38.36 -9.82
C GLN A 243 27.99 -39.69 -9.92
N ASP A 244 27.10 -39.81 -10.91
CA ASP A 244 26.65 -41.10 -11.39
C ASP A 244 27.69 -41.68 -12.34
N ARG A 245 28.27 -42.82 -11.98
CA ARG A 245 28.87 -43.75 -12.95
C ARG A 245 28.44 -45.18 -12.60
N TRP A 246 27.46 -45.63 -13.38
CA TRP A 246 27.03 -46.99 -13.72
C TRP A 246 27.61 -48.18 -12.92
N CYS A 247 26.78 -49.03 -12.31
CA CYS A 247 26.03 -50.13 -12.94
C CYS A 247 25.46 -51.11 -11.89
N SER A 248 24.27 -51.64 -12.21
CA SER A 248 23.76 -52.98 -11.85
C SER A 248 23.36 -53.29 -10.39
N SER A 249 22.05 -53.27 -10.16
CA SER A 249 21.28 -54.03 -9.16
C SER A 249 21.38 -55.56 -9.35
N PRO A 250 20.73 -56.40 -8.51
CA PRO A 250 20.57 -56.39 -7.05
C PRO A 250 20.93 -57.77 -6.44
N LEU A 251 20.91 -57.95 -5.10
CA LEU A 251 20.29 -59.10 -4.39
C LEU A 251 20.75 -59.23 -2.92
N SER A 252 19.72 -59.33 -2.06
CA SER A 252 19.57 -60.28 -0.95
C SER A 252 20.30 -60.12 0.40
N ARG A 253 19.46 -60.40 1.42
CA ARG A 253 19.72 -60.97 2.76
C ARG A 253 20.21 -60.06 3.89
N SER A 254 19.30 -59.83 4.85
CA SER A 254 19.58 -59.83 6.29
C SER A 254 20.08 -61.23 6.75
N PRO A 255 20.62 -61.45 7.98
CA PRO A 255 20.54 -60.63 9.19
C PRO A 255 21.79 -60.58 10.14
N ALA A 256 21.66 -59.78 11.20
CA ALA A 256 22.11 -60.00 12.59
C ALA A 256 23.56 -59.71 13.08
N LEU A 257 23.55 -59.17 14.32
CA LEU A 257 24.49 -59.23 15.45
C LEU A 257 25.74 -58.29 15.56
N ASP A 258 25.59 -57.34 16.49
CA ASP A 258 26.34 -57.23 17.77
C ASP A 258 27.59 -56.33 17.92
N ARG A 259 27.59 -55.69 19.09
CA ARG A 259 28.71 -55.38 20.00
C ARG A 259 29.48 -54.03 19.92
N ARG A 260 29.03 -53.14 20.83
CA ARG A 260 29.73 -52.35 21.89
C ARG A 260 31.19 -51.83 21.71
N VAL A 261 31.42 -50.68 22.38
CA VAL A 261 32.59 -50.21 23.20
C VAL A 261 33.01 -48.78 22.77
N LEU A 262 32.65 -47.71 23.50
CA LEU A 262 33.40 -47.02 24.59
C LEU A 262 34.81 -46.58 24.13
N THR A 263 35.28 -45.33 24.16
CA THR A 263 35.56 -44.40 25.29
C THR A 263 36.31 -43.14 24.72
N PRO A 264 36.80 -42.12 25.48
CA PRO A 264 36.53 -40.70 25.16
C PRO A 264 37.75 -39.74 25.04
N SER A 265 37.45 -38.48 24.70
CA SER A 265 38.18 -37.21 24.99
C SER A 265 39.53 -36.95 24.26
N PRO A 266 40.07 -35.71 24.16
CA PRO A 266 39.66 -34.44 24.80
C PRO A 266 39.67 -33.16 23.90
N VAL A 267 39.06 -32.11 24.44
CA VAL A 267 39.18 -30.68 24.04
C VAL A 267 40.62 -30.17 24.30
N PRO A 268 41.13 -29.08 23.67
CA PRO A 268 40.84 -27.73 24.19
C PRO A 268 40.91 -26.55 23.18
N ALA A 269 40.43 -25.41 23.68
CA ALA A 269 40.89 -24.03 23.45
C ALA A 269 40.48 -23.28 22.17
N SER A 270 39.60 -22.30 22.39
CA SER A 270 39.46 -21.08 21.59
C SER A 270 40.73 -20.23 21.63
N PRO A 271 40.98 -19.43 20.59
CA PRO A 271 41.34 -18.03 20.84
C PRO A 271 40.57 -17.03 19.97
N THR A 272 40.22 -15.95 20.66
CA THR A 272 39.90 -14.57 20.29
C THR A 272 40.33 -14.12 18.88
N ASN A 273 39.40 -13.53 18.12
CA ASN A 273 39.68 -12.80 16.87
C ASN A 273 39.44 -11.28 17.05
N PRO A 274 40.34 -10.41 16.55
CA PRO A 274 40.21 -8.97 16.65
C PRO A 274 39.39 -8.37 15.50
N MET A 275 38.70 -7.27 15.81
CA MET A 275 37.90 -6.43 14.94
C MET A 275 38.74 -5.89 13.76
N ARG A 276 38.47 -6.32 12.52
CA ARG A 276 39.02 -5.70 11.30
C ARG A 276 38.07 -4.63 10.78
N ARG A 277 38.51 -3.37 10.86
CA ARG A 277 37.91 -2.19 10.22
C ARG A 277 38.18 -2.28 8.71
N LEU A 278 37.14 -2.50 7.91
CA LEU A 278 37.22 -2.37 6.44
C LEU A 278 37.14 -0.87 6.08
N VAL A 279 38.25 -0.35 5.55
CA VAL A 279 38.30 0.96 4.89
C VAL A 279 37.75 0.77 3.48
N LEU A 280 36.63 1.41 3.17
CA LEU A 280 36.05 1.45 1.84
C LEU A 280 36.87 2.41 0.96
N SER A 281 37.47 1.89 -0.09
CA SER A 281 38.05 2.69 -1.17
C SER A 281 36.94 3.28 -2.04
N PRO A 282 37.01 4.56 -2.45
CA PRO A 282 35.96 5.21 -3.22
C PRO A 282 35.93 4.72 -4.68
N SER A 283 34.72 4.44 -5.17
CA SER A 283 34.42 3.99 -6.53
C SER A 283 34.81 5.03 -7.60
N PRO A 284 35.26 4.58 -8.80
CA PRO A 284 35.76 5.44 -9.88
C PRO A 284 34.73 6.44 -10.44
N LEU A 285 33.43 6.23 -10.18
CA LEU A 285 32.37 7.18 -10.57
C LEU A 285 32.33 8.46 -9.72
N THR A 286 32.85 8.42 -8.49
CA THR A 286 32.87 9.60 -7.60
C THR A 286 34.02 10.56 -7.90
N GLN A 287 35.09 10.07 -8.55
CA GLN A 287 36.22 10.91 -8.95
C GLN A 287 35.85 11.85 -10.11
N THR A 288 35.03 11.38 -11.05
CA THR A 288 34.65 12.16 -12.23
C THR A 288 33.78 13.37 -11.90
N LEU A 289 32.85 13.23 -10.95
CA LEU A 289 31.96 14.33 -10.52
C LEU A 289 32.71 15.41 -9.74
N ASN A 290 33.71 15.03 -8.93
CA ASN A 290 34.50 15.99 -8.17
C ASN A 290 35.39 16.86 -9.06
N GLU A 291 35.94 16.29 -10.13
CA GLU A 291 36.73 17.05 -11.11
C GLU A 291 35.86 18.03 -11.92
N GLU A 292 34.64 17.65 -12.27
CA GLU A 292 33.70 18.53 -12.97
C GLU A 292 33.23 19.70 -12.09
N LEU A 293 33.01 19.44 -10.80
CA LEU A 293 32.65 20.47 -9.82
C LEU A 293 33.80 21.45 -9.58
N LYS A 294 35.04 20.94 -9.47
CA LYS A 294 36.25 21.75 -9.28
C LYS A 294 36.49 22.66 -10.49
N LYS A 295 36.36 22.12 -11.71
CA LYS A 295 36.49 22.89 -12.95
C LYS A 295 35.42 23.98 -13.08
N THR A 296 34.21 23.71 -12.58
CA THR A 296 33.11 24.69 -12.57
C THR A 296 33.34 25.82 -11.55
N LEU A 297 33.89 25.50 -10.37
CA LEU A 297 34.23 26.48 -9.33
C LEU A 297 35.41 27.38 -9.76
N GLU A 298 36.44 26.80 -10.38
CA GLU A 298 37.59 27.55 -10.92
C GLU A 298 37.14 28.54 -12.01
N LYS A 299 36.23 28.09 -12.90
CA LYS A 299 35.69 28.92 -13.98
C LYS A 299 34.86 30.09 -13.47
N ARG A 300 34.14 29.92 -12.36
CA ARG A 300 33.41 31.03 -11.71
C ARG A 300 34.35 32.00 -10.99
N ARG A 301 35.46 31.51 -10.45
CA ARG A 301 36.45 32.33 -9.74
C ARG A 301 37.24 33.24 -10.70
N VAL A 302 37.52 32.78 -11.93
CA VAL A 302 38.20 33.57 -12.97
C VAL A 302 37.27 34.57 -13.68
N SER A 303 35.94 34.41 -13.58
CA SER A 303 34.98 35.37 -14.15
C SER A 303 34.61 36.53 -13.21
N GLN A 304 35.23 36.61 -12.04
CA GLN A 304 34.94 37.60 -11.01
C GLN A 304 36.15 38.52 -10.69
N GLU A 305 37.24 38.37 -11.45
CA GLU A 305 38.42 39.24 -11.48
C GLU A 305 38.53 39.91 -12.86
#